data_AF-A0A1T4QPV0-F1
#
_entry.id   AF-A0A1T4QPV0-F1
#
_cell.length_a   1.000
_cell.length_b   1.000
_cell.length_c   1.000
_cell.angle_alpha   90.00
_cell.angle_beta   90.00
_cell.angle_gamma   90.00
#
_symmetry.space_group_name_H-M   'P 1'
#
loop_
_entity.id
_entity.type
_entity.pdbx_description
1 polymer ?
#
loop_
_entity_poly.entity_id
_entity_poly.type
_entity_poly.pdbx_seq_one_letter_code
_entity_poly.pdbx_strand_id
1 'polypeptide(L)'
;MAIGSIFLGAVKKFNHQQIETRFTLVILPLKPLYSMVIVGKQGQEREGFRIKLNRQSVVAGYLRSPLIVGSIAAILIAGDRPGQVSIAVAVILTLAALYMVVFYGRSRPEEQEERALMEELTGIAAMAGWFDEESCQVQYDAMEATYKDNYGGNNWKNDLSGNNINFQKAPLIYGLALLNTALHPSSESRAMRNKAQMFYRGMKKVYG
;
A
#
# COMPACT_ATOMS: atom_id res chain seq x y z
N MET A 1 -17.91 -29.48 -1.92
CA MET A 1 -16.72 -28.76 -1.41
C MET A 1 -16.72 -27.36 -2.02
N ALA A 2 -16.95 -26.32 -1.23
CA ALA A 2 -16.87 -24.94 -1.72
C ALA A 2 -15.40 -24.48 -1.69
N ILE A 3 -14.60 -24.96 -2.65
CA ILE A 3 -13.24 -24.43 -2.87
C ILE A 3 -13.41 -23.14 -3.65
N GLY A 4 -13.27 -22.02 -2.96
CA GLY A 4 -13.39 -20.68 -3.53
C GLY A 4 -12.14 -19.86 -3.29
N SER A 5 -12.13 -18.64 -3.80
CA SER A 5 -11.15 -17.64 -3.39
C SER A 5 -11.85 -16.34 -3.07
N ILE A 6 -11.40 -15.66 -2.02
CA ILE A 6 -12.00 -14.42 -1.54
C ILE A 6 -10.92 -13.38 -1.29
N PHE A 7 -11.22 -12.11 -1.57
CA PHE A 7 -10.37 -11.00 -1.19
C PHE A 7 -10.75 -10.52 0.22
N LEU A 8 -9.78 -10.49 1.12
CA LEU A 8 -9.94 -10.07 2.51
C LEU A 8 -8.79 -9.15 2.94
N GLY A 9 -8.95 -8.55 4.11
CA GLY A 9 -7.88 -7.78 4.74
C GLY A 9 -7.64 -6.42 4.08
N ALA A 10 -8.72 -5.71 3.74
CA ALA A 10 -8.63 -4.36 3.20
C ALA A 10 -7.85 -3.42 4.13
N VAL A 11 -6.69 -2.96 3.67
CA VAL A 11 -5.81 -2.03 4.39
C VAL A 11 -5.37 -0.92 3.45
N LYS A 12 -4.77 0.13 4.02
CA LYS A 12 -4.11 1.20 3.29
C LYS A 12 -5.05 1.85 2.26
N LYS A 13 -6.26 2.21 2.70
CA LYS A 13 -7.21 2.96 1.87
C LYS A 13 -6.62 4.33 1.54
N PHE A 14 -6.57 4.66 0.26
CA PHE A 14 -6.11 5.95 -0.26
C PHE A 14 -6.91 6.29 -1.51
N ASN A 15 -7.58 7.44 -1.52
CA ASN A 15 -8.57 7.80 -2.54
C ASN A 15 -9.58 6.67 -2.78
N HIS A 16 -9.73 6.20 -4.02
CA HIS A 16 -10.60 5.08 -4.39
C HIS A 16 -9.88 3.72 -4.38
N GLN A 17 -8.59 3.70 -3.99
CA GLN A 17 -7.74 2.53 -4.05
C GLN A 17 -7.49 1.92 -2.66
N GLN A 18 -7.41 0.59 -2.59
CA GLN A 18 -7.06 -0.11 -1.34
C GLN A 18 -6.30 -1.41 -1.61
N ILE A 19 -5.55 -1.87 -0.61
CA ILE A 19 -4.84 -3.14 -0.70
C ILE A 19 -5.68 -4.26 -0.09
N GLU A 20 -5.84 -5.34 -0.84
CA GLU A 20 -6.47 -6.56 -0.35
C GLU A 20 -5.65 -7.79 -0.70
N THR A 21 -5.82 -8.85 0.08
CA THR A 21 -5.16 -10.14 -0.16
C THR A 21 -6.19 -11.17 -0.58
N ARG A 22 -5.88 -11.91 -1.65
CA ARG A 22 -6.68 -13.05 -2.07
C ARG A 22 -6.29 -14.29 -1.27
N PHE A 23 -7.27 -14.95 -0.68
CA PHE A 23 -7.12 -16.19 0.07
C PHE A 23 -7.85 -17.34 -0.61
N THR A 24 -7.31 -18.54 -0.49
CA THR A 24 -8.05 -19.77 -0.78
C THR A 24 -9.00 -20.08 0.38
N LEU A 25 -10.27 -20.32 0.06
CA LEU A 25 -11.34 -20.60 1.01
C LEU A 25 -11.80 -22.05 0.87
N VAL A 26 -11.80 -22.78 1.98
CA VAL A 26 -12.39 -24.12 2.09
C VAL A 26 -13.44 -24.13 3.20
N ILE A 27 -13.13 -23.48 4.34
CA ILE A 27 -14.06 -23.16 5.46
C ILE A 27 -13.63 -21.84 6.11
N LEU A 28 -12.32 -21.69 6.35
CA LEU A 28 -11.66 -20.46 6.74
C LEU A 28 -10.63 -20.08 5.66
N PRO A 29 -10.19 -18.80 5.59
CA PRO A 29 -9.07 -18.45 4.72
C PRO A 29 -7.83 -19.25 5.15
N LEU A 30 -7.36 -20.18 4.31
CA LEU A 30 -6.26 -21.09 4.68
C LEU A 30 -4.90 -20.49 4.35
N LYS A 31 -4.72 -20.05 3.11
CA LYS A 31 -3.44 -19.60 2.58
C LYS A 31 -3.61 -18.31 1.78
N PRO A 32 -2.79 -17.26 2.03
CA PRO A 32 -2.74 -16.11 1.16
C PRO A 32 -2.07 -16.49 -0.17
N LEU A 33 -2.64 -16.04 -1.28
CA LEU A 33 -2.11 -16.27 -2.62
C LEU A 33 -1.27 -15.09 -3.08
N TYR A 34 -1.88 -13.91 -3.17
CA TYR A 34 -1.25 -12.66 -3.55
C TYR A 34 -2.02 -11.46 -2.99
N SER A 35 -1.37 -10.31 -2.92
CA SER A 35 -2.02 -9.04 -2.62
C SER A 35 -2.23 -8.23 -3.90
N MET A 36 -3.23 -7.35 -3.87
CA MET A 36 -3.63 -6.56 -5.02
C MET A 36 -4.02 -5.15 -4.57
N VAL A 37 -3.56 -4.15 -5.30
CA VAL A 37 -4.08 -2.78 -5.21
C VAL A 37 -5.31 -2.71 -6.09
N ILE A 38 -6.47 -2.59 -5.48
CA ILE A 38 -7.75 -2.53 -6.19
C ILE A 38 -7.98 -1.09 -6.60
N VAL A 39 -8.15 -0.86 -7.91
CA VAL A 39 -8.35 0.47 -8.52
C VAL A 39 -9.82 0.67 -8.89
N GLY A 40 -10.54 -0.41 -9.18
CA GLY A 40 -11.96 -0.38 -9.54
C GLY A 40 -12.66 -1.71 -9.26
N LYS A 41 -13.99 -1.70 -9.38
CA LYS A 41 -14.81 -2.91 -9.34
C LYS A 41 -15.65 -2.95 -10.61
N GLN A 42 -15.46 -3.96 -11.45
CA GLN A 42 -16.31 -4.19 -12.62
C GLN A 42 -17.09 -5.49 -12.39
N GLY A 43 -18.30 -5.36 -11.83
CA GLY A 43 -19.12 -6.52 -11.46
C GLY A 43 -18.52 -7.36 -10.32
N GLN A 44 -18.36 -8.67 -10.53
CA GLN A 44 -17.70 -9.57 -9.57
C GLN A 44 -16.18 -9.59 -9.70
N GLU A 45 -15.64 -9.06 -10.80
CA GLU A 45 -14.21 -8.96 -11.01
C GLU A 45 -13.68 -7.64 -10.45
N ARG A 46 -12.52 -7.77 -9.78
CA ARG A 46 -11.83 -6.62 -9.19
C ARG A 46 -10.68 -6.28 -10.10
N GLU A 47 -10.70 -5.07 -10.62
CA GLU A 47 -9.62 -4.53 -11.42
C GLU A 47 -8.55 -3.94 -10.51
N GLY A 48 -7.30 -4.19 -10.85
CA GLY A 48 -6.18 -3.76 -10.03
C GLY A 48 -4.87 -4.44 -10.39
N PHE A 49 -3.86 -4.12 -9.60
CA PHE A 49 -2.49 -4.52 -9.86
C PHE A 49 -2.02 -5.49 -8.79
N ARG A 50 -1.47 -6.62 -9.22
CA ARG A 50 -0.86 -7.58 -8.30
C ARG A 50 0.39 -6.93 -7.71
N ILE A 51 0.57 -7.16 -6.41
CA ILE A 51 1.71 -6.67 -5.66
C ILE A 51 2.26 -7.79 -4.79
N LYS A 52 3.48 -7.58 -4.29
CA LYS A 52 4.08 -8.43 -3.26
C LYS A 52 3.12 -8.58 -2.08
N LEU A 53 3.14 -9.76 -1.46
CA LEU A 53 2.23 -10.10 -0.38
C LEU A 53 2.35 -9.09 0.77
N ASN A 54 1.27 -8.36 1.03
CA ASN A 54 1.26 -7.31 2.03
C ASN A 54 0.92 -7.89 3.41
N ARG A 55 1.93 -7.99 4.29
CA ARG A 55 1.77 -8.59 5.62
C ARG A 55 0.63 -7.97 6.45
N GLN A 56 0.42 -6.66 6.37
CA GLN A 56 -0.68 -6.00 7.09
C GLN A 56 -2.04 -6.44 6.55
N SER A 57 -2.19 -6.50 5.23
CA SER A 57 -3.41 -7.03 4.61
C SER A 57 -3.66 -8.48 5.01
N VAL A 58 -2.61 -9.31 5.02
CA VAL A 58 -2.72 -10.72 5.43
C VAL A 58 -3.22 -10.85 6.87
N VAL A 59 -2.59 -10.15 7.80
CA VAL A 59 -2.96 -10.15 9.22
C VAL A 59 -4.38 -9.63 9.42
N ALA A 60 -4.75 -8.55 8.72
CA ALA A 60 -6.12 -8.04 8.74
C ALA A 60 -7.14 -9.06 8.22
N GLY A 61 -6.77 -9.82 7.18
CA GLY A 61 -7.61 -10.88 6.61
C GLY A 61 -7.84 -12.04 7.58
N TYR A 62 -6.82 -12.42 8.35
CA TYR A 62 -6.93 -13.50 9.34
C TYR A 62 -7.60 -13.09 10.64
N LEU A 63 -7.31 -11.90 11.17
CA LEU A 63 -7.67 -11.56 12.55
C LEU A 63 -8.99 -10.79 12.69
N ARG A 64 -9.41 -10.00 11.70
CA ARG A 64 -10.60 -9.14 11.87
C ARG A 64 -11.86 -9.96 12.12
N SER A 65 -12.16 -10.94 11.28
CA SER A 65 -13.40 -11.72 11.42
C SER A 65 -13.43 -12.53 12.72
N PRO A 66 -12.37 -13.29 13.09
CA PRO A 66 -12.36 -14.02 14.35
C PRO A 66 -12.42 -13.12 15.59
N LEU A 67 -11.79 -11.94 15.56
CA LEU A 67 -11.86 -11.00 16.69
C LEU A 67 -13.26 -10.41 16.86
N ILE A 68 -13.96 -10.09 15.77
CA ILE A 68 -15.35 -9.60 15.83
C ILE A 68 -16.29 -10.70 16.35
N VAL A 69 -16.17 -11.93 15.83
CA VAL A 69 -17.00 -13.04 16.32
C VAL A 69 -16.67 -13.37 17.77
N GLY A 70 -15.39 -13.38 18.12
CA GLY A 70 -14.91 -13.62 19.48
C GLY A 70 -15.37 -12.55 20.47
N SER A 71 -15.37 -11.26 20.08
CA SER A 71 -15.86 -10.19 20.94
C SER A 71 -17.36 -10.32 21.21
N ILE A 72 -18.17 -10.60 20.17
CA ILE A 72 -19.62 -10.83 20.32
C ILE A 72 -19.89 -12.02 21.24
N ALA A 73 -19.22 -13.16 21.02
CA ALA A 73 -19.39 -14.35 21.85
C ALA A 73 -19.01 -14.09 23.32
N ALA A 74 -17.92 -13.37 23.56
CA ALA A 74 -17.48 -13.03 24.91
C ALA A 74 -18.47 -12.09 25.62
N ILE A 75 -19.07 -11.12 24.91
CA ILE A 75 -20.12 -10.24 25.45
C ILE A 75 -21.35 -11.07 25.87
N LEU A 76 -21.79 -12.00 25.03
CA LEU A 76 -22.94 -12.87 25.34
C LEU A 76 -22.68 -13.74 26.57
N ILE A 77 -21.49 -14.34 26.68
CA ILE A 77 -21.11 -15.15 27.85
C ILE A 77 -21.04 -14.28 29.11
N ALA A 78 -20.48 -13.07 29.02
CA ALA A 78 -20.40 -12.15 30.16
C ALA A 78 -21.80 -11.66 30.62
N GLY A 79 -22.76 -11.54 29.69
CA GLY A 79 -24.14 -11.19 30.00
C GLY A 79 -24.91 -12.29 30.72
N ASP A 80 -24.73 -13.55 30.31
CA ASP A 80 -25.37 -14.72 30.95
C ASP A 80 -24.70 -15.09 32.29
N ARG A 81 -23.36 -14.98 32.35
CA ARG A 81 -22.55 -15.34 33.52
C ARG A 81 -21.61 -14.20 33.90
N PRO A 82 -22.13 -13.18 34.59
CA PRO A 82 -21.34 -12.03 34.98
C PRO A 82 -20.29 -12.44 36.00
N GLY A 83 -19.02 -12.33 35.61
CA GLY A 83 -17.85 -12.55 36.45
C GLY A 83 -16.75 -11.60 36.02
N GLN A 84 -15.87 -11.22 36.95
CA GLN A 84 -14.79 -10.27 36.66
C GLN A 84 -13.92 -10.72 35.46
N VAL A 85 -13.63 -12.02 35.38
CA VAL A 85 -12.86 -12.60 34.27
C VAL A 85 -13.61 -12.56 32.94
N SER A 86 -14.90 -12.94 32.90
CA SER A 86 -15.69 -12.95 31.66
C SER A 86 -15.88 -11.53 31.12
N ILE A 87 -16.13 -10.56 31.99
CA ILE A 87 -16.21 -9.14 31.64
C ILE A 87 -14.86 -8.63 31.10
N ALA A 88 -13.76 -8.93 31.79
CA ALA A 88 -12.43 -8.50 31.35
C ALA A 88 -12.08 -9.05 29.96
N VAL A 89 -12.34 -10.34 29.70
CA VAL A 89 -12.12 -10.96 28.38
C VAL A 89 -12.97 -10.29 27.30
N ALA A 90 -14.26 -10.04 27.58
CA ALA A 90 -15.15 -9.35 26.64
C ALA A 90 -14.65 -7.95 26.28
N VAL A 91 -14.19 -7.18 27.28
CA VAL A 91 -13.63 -5.84 27.07
C VAL A 91 -12.36 -5.91 26.22
N ILE A 92 -11.42 -6.79 26.55
CA ILE A 92 -10.15 -6.92 25.82
C ILE A 92 -10.39 -7.31 24.35
N LEU A 93 -11.24 -8.31 24.09
CA LEU A 93 -11.55 -8.73 22.73
C LEU A 93 -12.26 -7.64 21.93
N THR A 94 -13.17 -6.90 22.57
CA THR A 94 -13.86 -5.77 21.93
C THR A 94 -12.90 -4.66 21.55
N LEU A 95 -11.99 -4.28 22.46
CA LEU A 95 -10.97 -3.27 22.17
C LEU A 95 -10.01 -3.74 21.07
N ALA A 96 -9.60 -5.02 21.08
CA ALA A 96 -8.76 -5.59 20.03
C ALA A 96 -9.46 -5.60 18.66
N ALA A 97 -10.74 -5.99 18.62
CA ALA A 97 -11.56 -5.95 17.41
C ALA A 97 -11.69 -4.52 16.88
N LEU A 98 -12.00 -3.56 17.75
CA LEU A 98 -12.11 -2.14 17.40
C LEU A 98 -10.79 -1.60 16.85
N TYR A 99 -9.67 -1.91 17.51
CA TYR A 99 -8.34 -1.53 17.03
C TYR A 99 -8.08 -2.06 15.61
N MET A 100 -8.39 -3.34 15.38
CA MET A 100 -8.17 -4.00 14.10
C MET A 100 -9.06 -3.46 12.97
N VAL A 101 -10.27 -3.01 13.28
CA VAL A 101 -11.21 -2.43 12.30
C VAL A 101 -10.87 -0.97 12.02
N VAL A 102 -10.60 -0.17 13.06
CA VAL A 102 -10.52 1.29 12.94
C VAL A 102 -9.10 1.76 12.62
N PHE A 103 -8.08 1.21 13.27
CA PHE A 103 -6.72 1.76 13.25
C PHE A 103 -5.73 0.89 12.47
N TYR A 104 -5.88 -0.43 12.53
CA TYR A 104 -4.90 -1.34 11.93
C TYR A 104 -4.87 -1.23 10.39
N GLY A 105 -3.67 -1.03 9.86
CA GLY A 105 -3.42 -0.94 8.42
C GLY A 105 -3.75 0.43 7.81
N ARG A 106 -3.91 1.51 8.59
CA ARG A 106 -3.94 2.86 8.03
C ARG A 106 -2.59 3.25 7.43
N SER A 107 -2.61 4.00 6.32
CA SER A 107 -1.39 4.55 5.72
C SER A 107 -0.86 5.71 6.56
N ARG A 108 0.47 5.82 6.66
CA ARG A 108 1.14 6.96 7.30
C ARG A 108 1.09 8.19 6.38
N PRO A 109 1.19 9.42 6.92
CA PRO A 109 1.19 10.63 6.08
C PRO A 109 2.28 10.63 5.00
N GLU A 110 3.51 10.24 5.32
CA GLU A 110 4.60 10.12 4.34
C GLU A 110 4.29 9.10 3.24
N GLU A 111 3.64 7.99 3.61
CA GLU A 111 3.20 6.98 2.65
C GLU A 111 2.09 7.52 1.74
N GLN A 112 1.19 8.34 2.28
CA GLN A 112 0.13 8.97 1.50
C GLN A 112 0.71 9.94 0.45
N GLU A 113 1.75 10.69 0.79
CA GLU A 113 2.43 11.58 -0.16
C GLU A 113 3.09 10.82 -1.31
N GLU A 114 3.84 9.75 -1.00
CA GLU A 114 4.47 8.93 -2.03
C GLU A 114 3.41 8.24 -2.92
N ARG A 115 2.30 7.78 -2.33
CA ARG A 115 1.22 7.16 -3.09
C ARG A 115 0.44 8.16 -3.95
N ALA A 116 0.25 9.39 -3.48
CA ALA A 116 -0.35 10.46 -4.28
C ALA A 116 0.50 10.74 -5.53
N LEU A 117 1.82 10.87 -5.34
CA LEU A 117 2.75 11.06 -6.45
C LEU A 117 2.73 9.88 -7.43
N MET A 118 2.77 8.65 -6.93
CA MET A 118 2.71 7.47 -7.80
C MET A 118 1.37 7.37 -8.55
N GLU A 119 0.25 7.74 -7.92
CA GLU A 119 -1.05 7.80 -8.59
C GLU A 119 -1.07 8.87 -9.68
N GLU A 120 -0.50 10.04 -9.44
CA GLU A 120 -0.39 11.11 -10.44
C GLU A 120 0.46 10.68 -11.64
N LEU A 121 1.58 9.99 -11.39
CA LEU A 121 2.54 9.61 -12.44
C LEU A 121 2.15 8.33 -13.20
N THR A 122 1.47 7.38 -12.56
CA THR A 122 1.22 6.04 -13.13
C THR A 122 -0.26 5.65 -13.16
N GLY A 123 -1.14 6.43 -12.54
CA GLY A 123 -2.54 6.05 -12.29
C GLY A 123 -2.72 5.06 -11.13
N ILE A 124 -1.62 4.58 -10.51
CA ILE A 124 -1.65 3.54 -9.48
C ILE A 124 -1.15 4.10 -8.15
N ALA A 125 -2.01 4.15 -7.14
CA ALA A 125 -1.67 4.59 -5.79
C ALA A 125 -0.93 3.49 -5.01
N ALA A 126 0.20 3.01 -5.52
CA ALA A 126 1.04 1.98 -4.91
C ALA A 126 2.44 2.53 -4.61
N MET A 127 3.04 2.09 -3.51
CA MET A 127 4.45 2.40 -3.26
C MET A 127 5.34 1.58 -4.21
N ALA A 128 6.44 2.17 -4.68
CA ALA A 128 7.42 1.52 -5.54
C ALA A 128 7.86 0.13 -5.02
N GLY A 129 8.09 0.03 -3.70
CA GLY A 129 8.51 -1.24 -3.07
C GLY A 129 7.44 -2.34 -3.03
N TRP A 130 6.19 -2.05 -3.38
CA TRP A 130 5.11 -3.05 -3.39
C TRP A 130 5.05 -3.83 -4.70
N PHE A 131 5.50 -3.23 -5.81
CA PHE A 131 5.56 -3.92 -7.09
C PHE A 131 6.53 -5.10 -7.01
N ASP A 132 6.20 -6.19 -7.71
CA ASP A 132 7.20 -7.17 -8.12
C ASP A 132 8.24 -6.53 -9.06
N GLU A 133 9.36 -7.20 -9.25
CA GLU A 133 10.50 -6.66 -10.00
C GLU A 133 10.14 -6.34 -11.46
N GLU A 134 9.40 -7.24 -12.11
CA GLU A 134 8.94 -7.07 -13.49
C GLU A 134 7.99 -5.88 -13.61
N SER A 135 6.94 -5.82 -12.79
CA SER A 135 6.00 -4.70 -12.79
C SER A 135 6.70 -3.37 -12.45
N CYS A 136 7.66 -3.39 -11.53
CA CYS A 136 8.44 -2.21 -11.19
C CYS A 136 9.31 -1.74 -12.36
N GLN A 137 9.90 -2.66 -13.11
CA GLN A 137 10.71 -2.36 -14.28
C GLN A 137 9.85 -1.74 -15.39
N VAL A 138 8.68 -2.32 -15.67
CA VAL A 138 7.74 -1.78 -16.68
C VAL A 138 7.33 -0.34 -16.33
N GLN A 139 7.01 -0.06 -15.07
CA GLN A 139 6.67 1.29 -14.63
C GLN A 139 7.86 2.25 -14.69
N TYR A 140 9.07 1.77 -14.36
CA TYR A 140 10.30 2.55 -14.45
C TYR A 140 10.58 2.95 -15.91
N ASP A 141 10.53 1.99 -16.84
CA ASP A 141 10.84 2.21 -18.25
C ASP A 141 9.82 3.16 -18.90
N ALA A 142 8.53 3.01 -18.58
CA ALA A 142 7.48 3.90 -19.07
C ALA A 142 7.69 5.35 -18.57
N MET A 143 8.04 5.51 -17.29
CA MET A 143 8.29 6.83 -16.70
C MET A 143 9.60 7.43 -17.24
N GLU A 144 10.62 6.61 -17.49
CA GLU A 144 11.90 7.07 -18.03
C GLU A 144 11.76 7.49 -19.49
N ALA A 145 10.98 6.77 -20.29
CA ALA A 145 10.62 7.16 -21.65
C ALA A 145 9.89 8.51 -21.64
N THR A 146 8.87 8.66 -20.80
CA THR A 146 8.13 9.92 -20.62
C THR A 146 9.06 11.07 -20.24
N TYR A 147 10.03 10.82 -19.36
CA TYR A 147 11.03 11.82 -18.99
C TYR A 147 11.91 12.22 -20.17
N LYS A 148 12.44 11.25 -20.92
CA LYS A 148 13.29 11.49 -22.10
C LYS A 148 12.53 12.28 -23.17
N ASP A 149 11.27 11.94 -23.42
CA ASP A 149 10.43 12.62 -24.40
C ASP A 149 10.18 14.08 -24.01
N ASN A 150 9.86 14.34 -22.73
CA ASN A 150 9.59 15.68 -22.24
C ASN A 150 10.83 16.56 -22.11
N TYR A 151 12.02 15.97 -21.94
CA TYR A 151 13.25 16.71 -21.64
C TYR A 151 14.40 16.43 -22.62
N GLY A 152 14.08 16.11 -23.89
CA GLY A 152 15.04 16.07 -24.99
C GLY A 152 16.12 15.00 -24.86
N GLY A 153 15.77 13.81 -24.36
CA GLY A 153 16.69 12.69 -24.16
C GLY A 153 17.63 12.84 -22.97
N ASN A 154 17.42 13.84 -22.10
CA ASN A 154 18.22 14.01 -20.89
C ASN A 154 18.09 12.81 -19.95
N ASN A 155 19.18 12.53 -19.22
CA ASN A 155 19.20 11.51 -18.19
C ASN A 155 18.84 12.12 -16.83
N TRP A 156 17.75 11.66 -16.23
CA TRP A 156 17.27 12.15 -14.93
C TRP A 156 18.33 12.02 -13.83
N LYS A 157 19.20 11.01 -13.87
CA LYS A 157 20.31 10.83 -12.90
C LYS A 157 21.36 11.94 -13.04
N ASN A 158 21.64 12.38 -14.27
CA ASN A 158 22.56 13.47 -14.54
C ASN A 158 21.96 14.81 -14.09
N ASP A 159 20.69 15.04 -14.39
CA ASP A 159 19.97 16.24 -13.96
C ASP A 159 19.90 16.33 -12.42
N LEU A 160 19.63 15.21 -11.76
CA LEU A 160 19.62 15.12 -10.31
C LEU A 160 21.02 15.36 -9.70
N SER A 161 22.07 14.83 -10.33
CA SER A 161 23.45 14.99 -9.85
C SER A 161 23.96 16.42 -10.04
N GLY A 162 23.70 17.03 -11.20
CA GLY A 162 24.09 18.39 -11.56
C GLY A 162 23.20 19.50 -10.98
N ASN A 163 22.20 19.17 -10.15
CA ASN A 163 21.20 20.10 -9.62
C ASN A 163 20.42 20.86 -10.72
N ASN A 164 20.30 20.27 -11.91
CA ASN A 164 19.55 20.83 -13.03
C ASN A 164 18.06 20.45 -12.97
N ILE A 165 17.44 20.75 -11.83
CA ILE A 165 16.06 20.35 -11.51
C ILE A 165 15.20 21.60 -11.45
N ASN A 166 14.23 21.69 -12.35
CA ASN A 166 13.17 22.69 -12.28
C ASN A 166 11.91 22.08 -11.64
N PHE A 167 10.89 22.91 -11.38
CA PHE A 167 9.65 22.47 -10.73
C PHE A 167 8.90 21.40 -11.55
N GLN A 168 8.98 21.44 -12.88
CA GLN A 168 8.31 20.47 -13.76
C GLN A 168 8.97 19.10 -13.73
N LYS A 169 10.30 19.06 -13.57
CA LYS A 169 11.08 17.81 -13.48
C LYS A 169 10.93 17.10 -12.14
N ALA A 170 10.72 17.85 -11.06
CA ALA A 170 10.82 17.32 -9.69
C ALA A 170 9.90 16.12 -9.39
N PRO A 171 8.61 16.10 -9.78
CA PRO A 171 7.73 14.94 -9.58
C PRO A 171 8.25 13.68 -10.29
N LEU A 172 8.57 13.79 -11.59
CA LEU A 172 9.07 12.68 -12.40
C LEU A 172 10.42 12.15 -11.89
N ILE A 173 11.36 13.04 -11.55
CA ILE A 173 12.66 12.64 -11.00
C ILE A 173 12.47 11.87 -9.68
N TYR A 174 11.55 12.33 -8.81
CA TYR A 174 11.31 11.64 -7.56
C TYR A 174 10.62 10.28 -7.77
N GLY A 175 9.64 10.19 -8.66
CA GLY A 175 9.02 8.91 -9.07
C GLY A 175 10.04 7.91 -9.60
N LEU A 176 10.91 8.35 -10.52
CA LEU A 176 12.00 7.54 -11.07
C LEU A 176 12.99 7.10 -9.98
N ALA A 177 13.34 7.99 -9.05
CA ALA A 177 14.23 7.64 -7.95
C ALA A 177 13.60 6.62 -6.98
N LEU A 178 12.28 6.69 -6.76
CA LEU A 178 11.55 5.69 -5.96
C LEU A 178 11.61 4.30 -6.61
N LEU A 179 11.31 4.22 -7.90
CA LEU A 179 11.33 2.96 -8.67
C LEU A 179 12.76 2.41 -8.81
N ASN A 180 13.75 3.26 -9.15
CA ASN A 180 15.16 2.86 -9.22
C ASN A 180 15.69 2.32 -7.88
N THR A 181 15.25 2.90 -6.76
CA THR A 181 15.62 2.39 -5.41
C THR A 181 14.97 1.04 -5.11
N ALA A 182 13.77 0.79 -5.62
CA ALA A 182 13.07 -0.49 -5.47
C ALA A 182 13.71 -1.60 -6.32
N LEU A 183 14.15 -1.28 -7.55
CA LEU A 183 14.84 -2.19 -8.47
C LEU A 183 16.29 -2.46 -8.06
N HIS A 184 17.03 -1.42 -7.69
CA HIS A 184 18.45 -1.49 -7.38
C HIS A 184 18.73 -0.92 -5.98
N PRO A 185 18.41 -1.68 -4.91
CA PRO A 185 18.56 -1.21 -3.54
C PRO A 185 20.04 -1.10 -3.15
N SER A 186 20.61 0.10 -3.30
CA SER A 186 21.97 0.44 -2.90
C SER A 186 21.98 1.70 -2.01
N SER A 187 23.10 1.96 -1.34
CA SER A 187 23.31 3.21 -0.60
C SER A 187 23.23 4.42 -1.54
N GLU A 188 23.76 4.29 -2.75
CA GLU A 188 23.72 5.31 -3.79
C GLU A 188 22.28 5.61 -4.25
N SER A 189 21.50 4.58 -4.60
CA SER A 189 20.10 4.75 -4.99
C SER A 189 19.27 5.42 -3.89
N ARG A 190 19.51 5.06 -2.62
CA ARG A 190 18.87 5.71 -1.47
C ARG A 190 19.28 7.17 -1.34
N ALA A 191 20.55 7.51 -1.56
CA ALA A 191 21.02 8.90 -1.56
C ALA A 191 20.36 9.72 -2.67
N MET A 192 20.26 9.16 -3.89
CA MET A 192 19.54 9.80 -5.00
C MET A 192 18.06 10.02 -4.66
N ARG A 193 17.37 9.00 -4.11
CA ARG A 193 15.98 9.13 -3.65
C ARG A 193 15.82 10.24 -2.63
N ASN A 194 16.67 10.29 -1.61
CA ASN A 194 16.60 11.32 -0.57
C ASN A 194 16.81 12.71 -1.16
N LYS A 195 17.78 12.86 -2.07
CA LYS A 195 18.04 14.12 -2.79
C LYS A 195 16.81 14.53 -3.61
N ALA A 196 16.24 13.63 -4.39
CA ALA A 196 15.04 13.89 -5.19
C ALA A 196 13.82 14.27 -4.31
N GLN A 197 13.64 13.57 -3.18
CA GLN A 197 12.60 13.87 -2.21
C GLN A 197 12.73 15.28 -1.63
N MET A 198 13.96 15.72 -1.31
CA MET A 198 14.21 17.08 -0.82
C MET A 198 13.77 18.14 -1.83
N PHE A 199 14.12 17.96 -3.11
CA PHE A 199 13.69 18.89 -4.16
C PHE A 199 12.17 18.88 -4.35
N TYR A 200 11.55 17.71 -4.39
CA TYR A 200 10.10 17.56 -4.52
C TYR A 200 9.35 18.24 -3.36
N ARG A 201 9.78 17.99 -2.10
CA ARG A 201 9.19 18.66 -0.92
C ARG A 201 9.42 20.15 -0.93
N GLY A 202 10.62 20.61 -1.32
CA GLY A 202 10.94 22.03 -1.46
C GLY A 202 10.01 22.72 -2.46
N MET A 203 9.82 22.11 -3.63
CA MET A 203 8.88 22.59 -4.65
C MET A 203 7.45 22.64 -4.11
N LYS A 204 6.96 21.54 -3.50
CA LYS A 204 5.59 21.48 -2.97
C LYS A 204 5.32 22.54 -1.91
N LYS A 205 6.31 22.93 -1.12
CA LYS A 205 6.18 24.01 -0.14
C LYS A 205 6.09 25.41 -0.77
N VAL A 206 6.68 25.61 -1.94
CA VAL A 206 6.72 26.91 -2.63
C VAL A 206 5.52 27.10 -3.56
N TYR A 207 5.07 26.02 -4.20
CA TYR A 207 4.07 26.07 -5.29
C TYR A 207 2.76 25.31 -5.00
N GLY A 208 2.68 24.54 -3.92
CA GLY A 208 1.49 23.78 -3.51
C GLY A 208 0.80 24.40 -2.30
#